data_AF-A0A5C8HPK4-F1
#
_entry.id   AF-A0A5C8HPK4-F1
#
_cell.length_a   1.000
_cell.length_b   1.000
_cell.length_c   1.000
_cell.angle_alpha   90.00
_cell.angle_beta   90.00
_cell.angle_gamma   90.00
#
_symmetry.space_group_name_H-M   'P 1'
#
loop_
_entity.id
_entity.type
_entity.pdbx_description
1 polymer ?
#
loop_
_entity_poly.entity_id
_entity_poly.type
_entity_poly.pdbx_seq_one_letter_code
_entity_poly.pdbx_strand_id
1 'polypeptide(L)'
;MMFHEPHAGANPVALGQALPPSFVLGTATASAQIECATTVGRRTPSAWDRFSAEPGRILDASTTAVTADHYHRVSEDVRLMAALGFDAYRFSLGWTRLQPEGRGPLDPTGVDFYDRLLDELHAANITPFATIFHWDLPARGRTRGRQHARRRRHPTVTQPAVTPR
;
A
#
# COMPACT_ATOMS: atom_id res chain seq x y z
N MET A 1 14.13 -13.47 -26.99
CA MET A 1 13.13 -12.45 -26.64
C MET A 1 12.15 -12.35 -27.80
N MET A 2 10.95 -12.90 -27.66
CA MET A 2 9.85 -12.63 -28.58
C MET A 2 9.12 -11.42 -28.01
N PHE A 3 9.29 -10.25 -28.62
CA PHE A 3 8.32 -9.18 -28.47
C PHE A 3 7.09 -9.59 -29.27
N HIS A 4 5.94 -9.69 -28.61
CA HIS A 4 4.67 -9.92 -29.29
C HIS A 4 4.42 -8.73 -30.23
N GLU A 5 4.12 -9.01 -31.50
CA GLU A 5 3.65 -7.99 -32.44
C GLU A 5 2.50 -7.19 -31.80
N PRO A 6 2.41 -5.87 -32.02
CA PRO A 6 1.26 -5.12 -31.56
C PRO A 6 -0.01 -5.73 -32.18
N HIS A 7 -0.98 -6.09 -31.35
CA HIS A 7 -2.28 -6.54 -31.84
C HIS A 7 -2.93 -5.42 -32.65
N ALA A 8 -2.75 -5.45 -33.96
CA ALA A 8 -3.20 -4.44 -34.94
C ALA A 8 -4.73 -4.42 -35.13
N GLY A 9 -5.52 -4.68 -34.08
CA GLY A 9 -6.98 -4.80 -34.16
C GLY A 9 -7.76 -4.26 -32.96
N ALA A 10 -7.10 -3.78 -31.90
CA ALA A 10 -7.82 -3.19 -30.78
C ALA A 10 -8.15 -1.72 -31.09
N ASN A 11 -9.43 -1.43 -31.35
CA ASN A 11 -9.92 -0.05 -31.40
C ASN A 11 -10.23 0.42 -29.96
N PRO A 12 -9.40 1.31 -29.36
CA PRO A 12 -9.59 1.74 -27.97
C PRO A 12 -10.90 2.50 -27.76
N VAL A 13 -11.42 3.17 -28.80
CA VAL A 13 -12.71 3.87 -28.74
C VAL A 13 -13.85 2.86 -28.63
N ALA A 14 -13.83 1.80 -29.43
CA ALA A 14 -14.83 0.74 -29.36
C ALA A 14 -14.80 0.01 -28.01
N LEU A 15 -13.60 -0.21 -27.45
CA LEU A 15 -13.46 -0.75 -26.09
C LEU A 15 -14.07 0.19 -25.05
N GLY A 16 -13.76 1.49 -25.11
CA GLY A 16 -14.32 2.48 -24.19
C GLY A 16 -15.85 2.56 -24.25
N GLN A 17 -16.42 2.49 -25.45
CA GLN A 17 -17.89 2.48 -25.66
C GLN A 17 -18.58 1.21 -25.14
N ALA A 18 -17.86 0.10 -25.02
CA ALA A 18 -18.38 -1.16 -24.50
C ALA A 18 -18.38 -1.23 -22.96
N LEU A 19 -17.66 -0.34 -22.28
CA LEU A 19 -17.64 -0.28 -20.82
C LEU A 19 -18.95 0.32 -20.28
N PRO A 20 -19.47 -0.16 -19.13
CA PRO A 20 -20.65 0.42 -18.53
C PRO A 20 -20.38 1.87 -18.09
N PRO A 21 -21.39 2.77 -18.09
CA PRO A 21 -21.21 4.16 -17.64
C PRO A 21 -20.73 4.30 -16.19
N SER A 22 -20.89 3.26 -15.38
CA SER A 22 -20.43 3.19 -13.99
C SER A 22 -19.05 2.54 -13.83
N PHE A 23 -18.35 2.25 -14.92
CA PHE A 23 -17.00 1.70 -14.87
C PHE A 23 -16.04 2.74 -14.28
N VAL A 24 -15.23 2.31 -13.32
CA VAL A 24 -14.22 3.17 -12.66
C VAL A 24 -12.86 2.79 -13.21
N LEU A 25 -12.19 3.72 -13.88
CA LEU A 25 -10.82 3.57 -14.35
C LEU A 25 -9.87 4.28 -13.38
N GLY A 26 -8.95 3.53 -12.78
CA GLY A 26 -8.01 4.09 -11.82
C GLY A 26 -6.59 3.58 -11.98
N THR A 27 -5.70 4.17 -11.20
CA THR A 27 -4.31 3.72 -11.06
C THR A 27 -4.07 3.14 -9.67
N ALA A 28 -3.01 2.33 -9.52
CA ALA A 28 -2.70 1.67 -8.27
C ALA A 28 -1.21 1.72 -7.93
N THR A 29 -0.90 1.95 -6.65
CA THR A 29 0.48 2.03 -6.13
C THR A 29 0.61 1.32 -4.77
N ALA A 30 1.84 1.22 -4.28
CA ALA A 30 2.14 0.80 -2.92
C ALA A 30 3.16 1.74 -2.28
N SER A 31 2.98 2.06 -1.01
CA SER A 31 3.79 2.99 -0.21
C SER A 31 5.29 2.76 -0.39
N ALA A 32 5.76 1.53 -0.14
CA ALA A 32 7.17 1.16 -0.24
C ALA A 32 7.77 1.30 -1.66
N GLN A 33 6.94 1.27 -2.70
CA GLN A 33 7.39 1.34 -4.10
C GLN A 33 7.57 2.78 -4.60
N ILE A 34 6.86 3.75 -4.01
CA ILE A 34 6.81 5.12 -4.58
C ILE A 34 7.13 6.24 -3.59
N GLU A 35 6.97 6.05 -2.28
CA GLU A 35 7.04 7.16 -1.32
C GLU A 35 8.47 7.61 -1.00
N CYS A 36 9.40 6.66 -0.84
CA CYS A 36 10.69 6.84 -0.15
C CYS A 36 10.58 7.68 1.14
N ALA A 37 11.38 8.76 1.27
CA ALA A 37 11.45 9.60 2.46
C ALA A 37 11.61 8.79 3.76
N THR A 38 12.55 7.84 3.74
CA THR A 38 12.66 6.79 4.76
C THR A 38 13.08 7.29 6.14
N THR A 39 13.63 8.52 6.22
CA THR A 39 14.12 9.19 7.42
C THR A 39 13.24 10.35 7.90
N VAL A 40 12.10 10.62 7.24
CA VAL A 40 11.21 11.73 7.62
C VAL A 40 10.29 11.31 8.77
N GLY A 41 10.09 12.24 9.71
CA GLY A 41 9.27 12.01 10.90
C GLY A 41 9.88 10.94 11.80
N ARG A 42 9.05 10.05 12.32
CA ARG A 42 9.51 8.93 13.17
C ARG A 42 9.53 7.60 12.43
N ARG A 43 9.41 7.60 11.10
CA ARG A 43 9.35 6.38 10.29
C ARG A 43 10.51 5.43 10.63
N THR A 44 10.20 4.16 10.85
CA THR A 44 11.21 3.12 11.08
C THR A 44 11.40 2.24 9.83
N PRO A 45 12.49 1.47 9.76
CA PRO A 45 12.67 0.52 8.66
C PRO A 45 11.57 -0.54 8.59
N SER A 46 11.03 -0.75 7.40
CA SER A 46 10.15 -1.87 7.07
C SER A 46 10.94 -3.16 6.79
N ALA A 47 10.27 -4.30 6.70
CA ALA A 47 10.88 -5.55 6.24
C ALA A 47 11.45 -5.42 4.81
N TRP A 48 10.77 -4.65 3.94
CA TRP A 48 11.24 -4.36 2.58
C TRP A 48 12.44 -3.43 2.55
N ASP A 49 12.54 -2.47 3.48
CA ASP A 49 13.71 -1.59 3.60
C ASP A 49 14.96 -2.41 3.89
N ARG A 50 14.86 -3.38 4.82
CA ARG A 50 15.97 -4.29 5.12
C ARG A 50 16.27 -5.24 3.96
N PHE A 51 15.24 -5.85 3.40
CA PHE A 51 15.40 -6.82 2.31
C PHE A 51 16.06 -6.18 1.08
N SER A 52 15.62 -4.98 0.69
CA SER A 52 16.17 -4.28 -0.47
C SER A 52 17.60 -3.78 -0.27
N ALA A 53 18.00 -3.48 0.97
CA ALA A 53 19.36 -3.07 1.29
C ALA A 53 20.39 -4.23 1.35
N GLU A 54 19.95 -5.49 1.38
CA GLU A 54 20.84 -6.65 1.36
C GLU A 54 21.43 -6.87 -0.05
N PRO A 55 22.77 -6.95 -0.21
CA PRO A 55 23.39 -7.20 -1.50
C PRO A 55 22.88 -8.46 -2.18
N GLY A 56 22.55 -8.37 -3.48
CA GLY A 56 22.07 -9.49 -4.29
C GLY A 56 20.61 -9.88 -4.09
N ARG A 57 19.83 -9.17 -3.26
CA ARG A 57 18.38 -9.39 -3.14
C ARG A 57 17.56 -8.73 -4.25
N ILE A 58 18.02 -7.56 -4.71
CA ILE A 58 17.41 -6.81 -5.80
C ILE A 58 18.36 -6.88 -7.00
N LEU A 59 17.82 -7.20 -8.18
CA LEU A 59 18.60 -7.49 -9.38
C LEU A 59 19.54 -6.35 -9.78
N ASP A 60 19.08 -5.10 -9.65
CA ASP A 60 19.81 -3.88 -9.98
C ASP A 60 20.38 -3.16 -8.75
N ALA A 61 20.31 -3.81 -7.57
CA ALA A 61 20.70 -3.25 -6.28
C ALA A 61 19.95 -1.96 -5.87
N SER A 62 18.80 -1.66 -6.48
CA SER A 62 17.93 -0.56 -6.06
C SER A 62 17.35 -0.81 -4.67
N THR A 63 16.98 0.28 -3.97
CA THR A 63 16.44 0.21 -2.61
C THR A 63 15.23 1.12 -2.45
N THR A 64 14.44 0.89 -1.41
CA THR A 64 13.31 1.76 -1.04
C THR A 64 13.75 3.15 -0.52
N ALA A 65 15.06 3.39 -0.37
CA ALA A 65 15.58 4.68 0.07
C ALA A 65 15.38 5.78 -0.99
N VAL A 66 15.35 5.41 -2.28
CA VAL A 66 15.10 6.32 -3.41
C VAL A 66 14.11 5.63 -4.34
N THR A 67 12.95 6.27 -4.55
CA THR A 67 11.88 5.74 -5.42
C THR A 67 11.35 6.87 -6.32
N ALA A 68 10.02 6.98 -6.51
CA ALA A 68 9.41 8.07 -7.26
C ALA A 68 9.33 9.40 -6.49
N ASP A 69 9.71 9.40 -5.21
CA ASP A 69 9.65 10.57 -4.31
C ASP A 69 8.23 11.14 -4.14
N HIS A 70 7.23 10.26 -4.20
CA HIS A 70 5.83 10.60 -4.05
C HIS A 70 5.52 11.33 -2.73
N TYR A 71 6.30 11.06 -1.67
CA TYR A 71 6.13 11.75 -0.39
C TYR A 71 6.22 13.28 -0.52
N HIS A 72 7.19 13.76 -1.30
CA HIS A 72 7.37 15.19 -1.57
C HIS A 72 6.59 15.66 -2.81
N ARG A 73 6.34 14.77 -3.78
CA ARG A 73 5.76 15.08 -5.09
C ARG A 73 4.28 14.74 -5.24
N VAL A 74 3.57 14.45 -4.15
CA VAL A 74 2.15 14.06 -4.17
C VAL A 74 1.24 14.99 -4.99
N SER A 75 1.41 16.31 -4.87
CA SER A 75 0.60 17.29 -5.63
C SER A 75 0.87 17.21 -7.14
N GLU A 76 2.10 16.90 -7.55
CA GLU A 76 2.44 16.68 -8.96
C GLU A 76 1.81 15.40 -9.49
N ASP A 77 1.88 14.31 -8.71
CA ASP A 77 1.34 13.03 -9.10
C ASP A 77 -0.19 13.04 -9.17
N VAL A 78 -0.87 13.72 -8.23
CA VAL A 78 -2.33 13.91 -8.26
C VAL A 78 -2.76 14.73 -9.48
N ARG A 79 -2.04 15.82 -9.78
CA ARG A 79 -2.29 16.62 -10.98
C ARG A 79 -2.10 15.80 -12.26
N LEU A 80 -1.10 14.91 -12.30
CA LEU A 80 -0.89 14.00 -13.43
C LEU A 80 -2.06 13.02 -13.57
N MET A 81 -2.54 12.44 -12.47
CA MET A 81 -3.70 11.54 -12.49
C MET A 81 -4.96 12.24 -13.02
N ALA A 82 -5.20 13.48 -12.59
CA ALA A 82 -6.31 14.29 -13.08
C ALA A 82 -6.18 14.62 -14.58
N ALA A 83 -4.97 15.01 -15.03
CA ALA A 83 -4.71 15.32 -16.43
C ALA A 83 -4.88 14.11 -17.37
N LEU A 84 -4.63 12.90 -16.86
CA LEU A 84 -4.84 11.64 -17.59
C LEU A 84 -6.30 11.15 -17.53
N GLY A 85 -7.16 11.80 -16.75
CA GLY A 85 -8.59 11.48 -16.67
C GLY A 85 -8.91 10.22 -15.86
N PHE A 86 -8.13 9.90 -14.82
CA PHE A 86 -8.44 8.78 -13.93
C PHE A 86 -9.54 9.15 -12.92
N ASP A 87 -10.47 8.23 -12.71
CA ASP A 87 -11.59 8.37 -11.76
C ASP A 87 -11.19 8.05 -10.32
N ALA A 88 -10.17 7.19 -10.16
CA ALA A 88 -9.81 6.64 -8.86
C ALA A 88 -8.29 6.42 -8.70
N TYR A 89 -7.85 6.52 -7.45
CA TYR A 89 -6.49 6.21 -7.05
C TYR A 89 -6.48 5.21 -5.90
N ARG A 90 -5.92 4.02 -6.16
CA ARG A 90 -5.68 3.02 -5.15
C ARG A 90 -4.25 3.14 -4.62
N PHE A 91 -4.10 3.44 -3.34
CA PHE A 91 -2.80 3.51 -2.68
C PHE A 91 -2.75 2.60 -1.46
N SER A 92 -1.57 2.39 -0.89
CA SER A 92 -1.44 1.75 0.42
C SER A 92 -0.90 2.70 1.47
N LEU A 93 -1.32 2.49 2.70
CA LEU A 93 -0.78 3.20 3.85
C LEU A 93 0.58 2.61 4.24
N GLY A 94 1.52 3.49 4.56
CA GLY A 94 2.83 3.18 5.09
C GLY A 94 2.74 2.84 6.57
N TRP A 95 2.70 1.56 6.96
CA TRP A 95 2.56 1.18 8.37
C TRP A 95 3.70 1.77 9.19
N THR A 96 4.95 1.62 8.74
CA THR A 96 6.10 2.16 9.46
C THR A 96 6.11 3.68 9.57
N ARG A 97 5.35 4.39 8.73
CA ARG A 97 5.17 5.84 8.80
C ARG A 97 4.08 6.20 9.81
N LEU A 98 2.93 5.51 9.76
CA LEU A 98 1.80 5.77 10.66
C LEU A 98 2.05 5.28 12.09
N GLN A 99 2.59 4.08 12.26
CA GLN A 99 2.92 3.49 13.56
C GLN A 99 4.32 2.86 13.50
N PRO A 100 5.38 3.64 13.76
CA PRO A 100 6.75 3.17 13.53
C PRO A 100 7.17 1.94 14.35
N GLU A 101 6.64 1.76 15.55
CA GLU A 101 6.93 0.56 16.36
C GLU A 101 5.97 -0.62 16.06
N GLY A 102 5.14 -0.48 15.01
CA GLY A 102 4.07 -1.42 14.65
C GLY A 102 2.89 -1.46 15.63
N ARG A 103 2.92 -0.59 16.65
CA ARG A 103 1.90 -0.42 17.69
C ARG A 103 2.07 0.95 18.33
N GLY A 104 1.09 1.33 19.17
CA GLY A 104 1.13 2.56 19.94
C GLY A 104 0.46 3.73 19.21
N PRO A 105 0.74 4.97 19.61
CA PRO A 105 0.11 6.14 18.99
C PRO A 105 0.54 6.29 17.53
N LEU A 106 -0.30 6.96 16.74
CA LEU A 106 0.06 7.38 15.39
C LEU A 106 1.17 8.44 15.44
N ASP A 107 2.04 8.44 14.44
CA ASP A 107 3.00 9.52 14.21
C ASP A 107 2.30 10.67 13.46
N PRO A 108 2.18 11.88 14.04
CA PRO A 108 1.47 12.99 13.41
C PRO A 108 2.00 13.32 12.02
N THR A 109 3.33 13.37 11.83
CA THR A 109 3.94 13.63 10.51
C THR A 109 3.53 12.60 9.46
N GLY A 110 3.31 11.34 9.88
CA GLY A 110 2.81 10.30 8.99
C GLY A 110 1.34 10.48 8.63
N VAL A 111 0.53 10.89 9.60
CA VAL A 111 -0.89 11.21 9.39
C VAL A 111 -1.03 12.40 8.44
N ASP A 112 -0.29 13.47 8.69
CA ASP A 112 -0.32 14.71 7.88
C ASP A 112 -0.04 14.45 6.40
N PHE A 113 0.82 13.47 6.08
CA PHE A 113 1.07 13.08 4.69
C PHE A 113 -0.17 12.48 4.01
N TYR A 114 -0.83 11.51 4.65
CA TYR A 114 -2.01 10.87 4.07
C TYR A 114 -3.24 11.78 4.10
N ASP A 115 -3.33 12.66 5.11
CA ASP A 115 -4.36 13.71 5.18
C ASP A 115 -4.25 14.63 3.97
N ARG A 116 -3.05 15.17 3.71
CA ARG A 116 -2.77 15.98 2.51
C ARG A 116 -3.02 15.23 1.20
N LEU A 117 -2.66 13.95 1.11
CA LEU A 117 -2.96 13.13 -0.08
C LEU A 117 -4.48 13.04 -0.31
N LEU A 118 -5.26 12.80 0.73
CA LEU A 118 -6.72 12.69 0.64
C LEU A 118 -7.36 14.03 0.23
N ASP A 119 -6.86 15.15 0.78
CA ASP A 119 -7.29 16.49 0.39
C ASP A 119 -7.01 16.78 -1.10
N GLU A 120 -5.81 16.45 -1.58
CA GLU A 120 -5.41 16.64 -2.98
C GLU A 120 -6.28 15.78 -3.92
N LEU A 121 -6.53 14.51 -3.58
CA LEU A 121 -7.41 13.63 -4.35
C LEU A 121 -8.84 14.15 -4.38
N HIS A 122 -9.36 14.62 -3.24
CA HIS A 122 -10.69 15.20 -3.15
C HIS A 122 -10.81 16.45 -4.02
N ALA A 123 -9.85 17.36 -3.94
CA ALA A 123 -9.80 18.57 -4.77
C ALA A 123 -9.74 18.26 -6.28
N ALA A 124 -9.11 17.14 -6.65
CA ALA A 124 -9.02 16.66 -8.04
C ALA A 124 -10.23 15.82 -8.50
N ASN A 125 -11.25 15.60 -7.65
CA ASN A 125 -12.36 14.67 -7.89
C ASN A 125 -11.93 13.22 -8.19
N ILE A 126 -10.84 12.76 -7.58
CA ILE A 126 -10.33 11.39 -7.72
C ILE A 126 -10.75 10.59 -6.50
N THR A 127 -11.41 9.45 -6.71
CA THR A 127 -11.89 8.59 -5.62
C THR A 127 -10.75 7.82 -4.96
N PRO A 128 -10.51 7.96 -3.64
CA PRO A 128 -9.44 7.25 -2.94
C PRO A 128 -9.84 5.80 -2.59
N PHE A 129 -8.95 4.85 -2.88
CA PHE A 129 -9.07 3.45 -2.45
C PHE A 129 -7.87 3.06 -1.59
N ALA A 130 -8.03 3.15 -0.26
CA ALA A 130 -6.95 2.88 0.68
C ALA A 130 -6.77 1.38 0.95
N THR A 131 -5.54 0.90 0.77
CA THR A 131 -5.09 -0.44 1.19
C THR A 131 -4.37 -0.32 2.53
N ILE A 132 -4.89 -0.95 3.58
CA ILE A 132 -4.33 -0.85 4.94
C ILE A 132 -2.94 -1.48 5.05
N PHE A 133 -2.68 -2.55 4.30
CA PHE A 133 -1.40 -3.27 4.35
C PHE A 133 -0.97 -3.74 2.97
N HIS A 134 0.25 -3.38 2.56
CA HIS A 134 0.83 -3.79 1.28
C HIS A 134 2.31 -4.18 1.45
N TRP A 135 2.55 -5.13 2.35
CA TRP A 135 3.82 -5.84 2.59
C TRP A 135 4.92 -5.05 3.32
N ASP A 136 4.67 -3.82 3.73
CA ASP A 136 5.58 -2.91 4.43
C ASP A 136 5.57 -3.08 5.96
N LEU A 137 5.62 -4.33 6.44
CA LEU A 137 5.58 -4.64 7.86
C LEU A 137 6.77 -4.02 8.62
N PRO A 138 6.57 -3.36 9.79
CA PRO A 138 7.66 -2.82 10.59
C PRO A 138 8.70 -3.86 11.01
N ALA A 139 9.98 -3.59 10.75
CA ALA A 139 11.03 -4.59 10.90
C ALA A 139 11.38 -4.90 12.37
N ARG A 140 11.08 -3.99 13.31
CA ARG A 140 11.20 -4.23 14.76
C ARG A 140 10.15 -5.23 15.27
N GLY A 141 9.00 -5.35 14.58
CA GLY A 141 7.96 -6.34 14.84
C GLY A 141 8.33 -7.79 14.46
N ARG A 142 9.49 -8.02 13.84
CA ARG A 142 10.02 -9.38 13.55
C ARG A 142 10.74 -10.01 14.74
N THR A 143 10.44 -9.61 15.97
CA THR A 143 11.00 -10.26 17.18
C THR A 143 10.24 -11.56 17.48
N ARG A 144 10.92 -12.69 17.24
CA ARG A 144 10.57 -14.09 17.56
C ARG A 144 9.18 -14.57 17.13
N GLY A 145 9.15 -15.13 15.93
CA GLY A 145 8.25 -16.20 15.47
C GLY A 145 6.81 -16.15 15.93
N ARG A 146 5.92 -15.55 15.14
CA ARG A 146 4.45 -15.76 15.21
C ARG A 146 3.74 -15.08 14.03
N GLN A 147 4.01 -15.50 12.79
CA GLN A 147 3.04 -15.29 11.69
C GLN A 147 1.88 -16.32 11.74
N HIS A 148 1.92 -17.27 12.67
CA HIS A 148 0.89 -18.29 12.87
C HIS A 148 0.14 -18.20 14.20
N ALA A 149 0.29 -17.12 14.98
CA ALA A 149 -0.54 -16.95 16.18
C ALA A 149 -1.97 -16.57 15.80
N ARG A 150 -2.76 -17.56 15.38
CA ARG A 150 -4.21 -17.50 15.52
C ARG A 150 -4.51 -17.33 17.01
N ARG A 151 -4.91 -16.13 17.44
CA ARG A 151 -5.71 -15.99 18.66
C ARG A 151 -7.11 -16.50 18.36
N ARG A 152 -7.27 -17.82 18.23
CA ARG A 152 -8.58 -18.45 18.41
C ARG A 152 -8.76 -18.62 19.92
N ARG A 153 -9.49 -17.70 20.55
CA ARG A 153 -10.10 -18.00 21.84
C ARG A 153 -11.27 -18.93 21.54
N HIS A 154 -11.08 -20.23 21.71
CA HIS A 154 -12.23 -21.13 21.85
C HIS A 154 -12.78 -20.92 23.26
N PRO A 155 -14.07 -20.60 23.45
CA PRO A 155 -14.68 -20.71 24.76
C PRO A 155 -14.74 -22.21 25.10
N THR A 156 -14.08 -22.60 26.19
CA THR A 156 -14.23 -23.93 26.77
C THR A 156 -15.66 -24.04 27.29
N VAL A 157 -16.51 -24.79 26.58
CA VAL A 157 -17.80 -25.21 27.12
C VAL A 157 -17.53 -26.41 28.01
N THR A 158 -17.66 -26.21 29.32
CA THR A 158 -17.65 -27.31 30.30
C THR A 158 -18.99 -28.04 30.17
N GLN A 159 -18.98 -29.28 29.70
CA GLN A 159 -20.16 -30.16 29.79
C GLN A 159 -20.35 -30.62 31.26
N PRO A 160 -21.57 -30.62 31.80
CA PRO A 160 -21.83 -31.19 33.11
C PRO A 160 -21.77 -32.72 33.06
N ALA A 161 -21.25 -33.33 34.13
CA ALA A 161 -21.11 -34.77 34.28
C ALA A 161 -22.48 -35.47 34.28
N VAL A 162 -22.61 -36.54 33.50
CA VAL A 162 -23.75 -37.45 33.52
C VAL A 162 -23.51 -38.50 34.60
N THR A 163 -24.38 -38.54 35.62
CA THR A 163 -24.37 -39.58 36.65
C THR A 163 -24.99 -40.86 36.10
N PRO A 164 -24.34 -42.03 36.19
CA PRO A 164 -24.97 -43.30 35.83
C PRO A 164 -25.93 -43.76 36.92
N ARG A 165 -27.01 -44.43 36.52
CA ARG A 165 -27.92 -45.18 37.42
C ARG A 165 -27.30 -46.49 37.86
#